data_AF-A0A938NBN4-F1
#
_entry.id   AF-A0A938NBN4-F1
#
_cell.length_a   1.000
_cell.length_b   1.000
_cell.length_c   1.000
_cell.angle_alpha   90.00
_cell.angle_beta   90.00
_cell.angle_gamma   90.00
#
_symmetry.space_group_name_H-M   'P 1'
#
loop_
_entity.id
_entity.type
_entity.pdbx_description
1 polymer ?
#
loop_
_entity_poly.entity_id
_entity_poly.type
_entity_poly.pdbx_seq_one_letter_code
_entity_poly.pdbx_strand_id
1 'polypeptide(L)'
;MSSSAQSPAAAPVRVRFAPSPTGHLHVGGARTALYNWLFARHAKGSFILRIEDTDAARSTDESVRGILEAMRWLGLDWDEGPEVGGPHGPYFQSERRGLYRAAADALLAAGRAYPCFCTAETLAALREEQKAAGDAEQGYDGRCGRLDPAAATARVAAGEPHAIRLRVPREGAGEVALDDLIRGRSVFKHAVIEDFVLLKSDGLPTYNFAVVVDDDAMGITHVIRGDDHISNTPRHLLLYAALGYPLPAFAHLPMILGADKTRLSKRHGASSVQEFERQGILPQAMLNYLALLGWSLDGKTEFFTPKKLVESFSLKRVGANPAVFDPDKLAWLNGEHFARLDRDEKVLGTYRELERRGIALPPVPEIHERLGAMIQLLGKRLKSFPEAAWSLEHFFRALPEYDPAVVAERLGGAAAERLAGLAAAFGALPAGGFAAAELEAALRGEAARTGADAAELIHALRVAVSGRGVSPDIFRMCELLGREAVLRRLTERAWERAAGVEGA
;
A
#
# COMPACT_ATOMS: atom_id res chain seq x y z
N MET A 1 19.25 -52.13 -21.37
CA MET A 1 19.70 -50.93 -20.64
C MET A 1 18.67 -49.84 -20.89
N SER A 2 17.71 -49.67 -19.99
CA SER A 2 16.65 -48.68 -20.11
C SER A 2 17.17 -47.36 -19.57
N SER A 3 17.40 -46.39 -20.46
CA SER A 3 17.79 -45.04 -20.10
C SER A 3 16.58 -44.34 -19.49
N SER A 4 16.60 -44.15 -18.17
CA SER A 4 15.66 -43.29 -17.47
C SER A 4 15.94 -41.85 -17.88
N ALA A 5 15.12 -41.31 -18.78
CA ALA A 5 15.08 -39.88 -19.04
C ALA A 5 14.68 -39.18 -17.74
N GLN A 6 15.65 -38.54 -17.08
CA GLN A 6 15.38 -37.58 -16.03
C GLN A 6 14.52 -36.46 -16.62
N SER A 7 13.34 -36.23 -16.05
CA SER A 7 12.56 -35.03 -16.32
C SER A 7 13.43 -33.80 -16.05
N PRO A 8 13.50 -32.81 -16.95
CA PRO A 8 14.25 -31.60 -16.70
C PRO A 8 13.71 -30.94 -15.43
N ALA A 9 14.60 -30.56 -14.51
CA ALA A 9 14.23 -29.77 -13.34
C ALA A 9 13.46 -28.52 -13.82
N ALA A 10 12.26 -28.29 -13.25
CA ALA A 10 11.46 -27.12 -13.60
C ALA A 10 12.30 -25.85 -13.45
N ALA A 11 12.26 -24.97 -14.44
CA ALA A 11 13.02 -23.71 -14.42
C ALA A 11 12.76 -22.94 -13.10
N PRO A 12 13.77 -22.27 -12.52
CA PRO A 12 13.60 -21.51 -11.29
C PRO A 12 12.46 -20.49 -11.42
N VAL A 13 11.63 -20.35 -10.38
CA VAL A 13 10.52 -19.39 -10.39
C VAL A 13 11.07 -17.98 -10.55
N ARG A 14 10.57 -17.25 -11.54
CA ARG A 14 10.81 -15.82 -11.77
C ARG A 14 9.50 -15.12 -12.00
N VAL A 15 9.25 -14.07 -11.23
CA VAL A 15 8.02 -13.27 -11.27
C VAL A 15 8.34 -11.79 -11.17
N ARG A 16 7.42 -10.92 -11.57
CA ARG A 16 7.66 -9.48 -11.58
C ARG A 16 6.52 -8.66 -11.02
N PHE A 17 6.87 -7.61 -10.30
CA PHE A 17 6.01 -6.45 -10.12
C PHE A 17 6.38 -5.39 -11.16
N ALA A 18 5.42 -5.01 -12.00
CA ALA A 18 5.65 -4.13 -13.13
C ALA A 18 4.72 -2.91 -13.14
N PRO A 19 4.91 -1.94 -12.23
CA PRO A 19 4.05 -0.76 -12.14
C PRO A 19 4.37 0.27 -13.22
N SER A 20 3.34 0.93 -13.75
CA SER A 20 3.49 2.18 -14.49
C SER A 20 3.56 3.35 -13.51
N PRO A 21 4.57 4.25 -13.60
CA PRO A 21 4.77 5.32 -12.65
C PRO A 21 3.86 6.54 -12.92
N THR A 22 2.54 6.33 -12.88
CA THR A 22 1.54 7.38 -13.15
C THR A 22 0.87 7.93 -11.88
N GLY A 23 1.48 7.69 -10.73
CA GLY A 23 1.00 8.11 -9.41
C GLY A 23 1.53 7.20 -8.30
N HIS A 24 0.97 7.35 -7.10
CA HIS A 24 1.37 6.55 -5.93
C HIS A 24 0.95 5.08 -6.05
N LEU A 25 1.69 4.21 -5.38
CA LEU A 25 1.38 2.80 -5.26
C LEU A 25 0.05 2.59 -4.52
N HIS A 26 -0.98 2.19 -5.25
CA HIS A 26 -2.29 1.93 -4.67
C HIS A 26 -2.38 0.53 -4.05
N VAL A 27 -3.38 0.30 -3.19
CA VAL A 27 -3.61 -0.98 -2.46
C VAL A 27 -3.60 -2.21 -3.39
N GLY A 28 -4.31 -2.15 -4.53
CA GLY A 28 -4.30 -3.25 -5.52
C GLY A 28 -2.91 -3.55 -6.11
N GLY A 29 -2.10 -2.52 -6.36
CA GLY A 29 -0.72 -2.66 -6.82
C GLY A 29 0.15 -3.25 -5.72
N ALA A 30 0.03 -2.77 -4.48
CA ALA A 30 0.74 -3.29 -3.32
C ALA A 30 0.41 -4.77 -3.05
N ARG A 31 -0.86 -5.18 -3.18
CA ARG A 31 -1.25 -6.60 -3.09
C ARG A 31 -0.60 -7.43 -4.20
N THR A 32 -0.59 -6.90 -5.42
CA THR A 32 0.05 -7.58 -6.56
C THR A 32 1.54 -7.77 -6.32
N ALA A 33 2.24 -6.72 -5.86
CA ALA A 33 3.63 -6.79 -5.46
C ALA A 33 3.85 -7.84 -4.35
N LEU A 34 3.03 -7.80 -3.29
CA LEU A 34 3.08 -8.74 -2.19
C LEU A 34 2.93 -10.20 -2.65
N TYR A 35 1.94 -10.50 -3.51
CA TYR A 35 1.69 -11.89 -3.93
C TYR A 35 2.81 -12.43 -4.81
N ASN A 36 3.38 -11.58 -5.69
CA ASN A 36 4.57 -11.95 -6.44
C ASN A 36 5.77 -12.20 -5.50
N TRP A 37 6.00 -11.29 -4.55
CA TRP A 37 7.09 -11.41 -3.58
C TRP A 37 6.95 -12.67 -2.71
N LEU A 38 5.77 -12.93 -2.15
CA LEU A 38 5.49 -14.13 -1.36
C LEU A 38 5.68 -15.41 -2.19
N PHE A 39 5.20 -15.43 -3.44
CA PHE A 39 5.37 -16.57 -4.32
C PHE A 39 6.85 -16.84 -4.63
N ALA A 40 7.62 -15.80 -4.95
CA ALA A 40 9.05 -15.90 -5.19
C ALA A 40 9.79 -16.38 -3.94
N ARG A 41 9.58 -15.74 -2.79
CA ARG A 41 10.26 -16.08 -1.53
C ARG A 41 9.91 -17.50 -1.06
N HIS A 42 8.65 -17.92 -1.19
CA HIS A 42 8.22 -19.29 -0.88
C HIS A 42 8.91 -20.33 -1.77
N ALA A 43 9.00 -20.05 -3.08
CA ALA A 43 9.63 -20.95 -4.05
C ALA A 43 11.16 -20.81 -4.11
N LYS A 44 11.77 -19.91 -3.32
CA LYS A 44 13.19 -19.51 -3.44
C LYS A 44 13.56 -19.07 -4.86
N GLY A 45 12.62 -18.41 -5.53
CA GLY A 45 12.76 -17.83 -6.86
C GLY A 45 13.17 -16.35 -6.83
N SER A 46 13.11 -15.70 -7.98
CA SER A 46 13.44 -14.28 -8.16
C SER A 46 12.19 -13.41 -8.25
N PHE A 47 12.21 -12.30 -7.52
CA PHE A 47 11.23 -11.22 -7.59
C PHE A 47 11.85 -10.00 -8.27
N ILE A 48 11.33 -9.66 -9.44
CA ILE A 48 11.83 -8.58 -10.29
C ILE A 48 10.93 -7.33 -10.18
N LEU A 49 11.53 -6.15 -10.04
CA LEU A 49 10.85 -4.88 -10.19
C LEU A 49 11.17 -4.28 -11.56
N ARG A 50 10.15 -4.04 -12.39
CA ARG A 50 10.30 -3.40 -13.72
C ARG A 50 9.41 -2.16 -13.80
N ILE A 51 9.97 -1.01 -14.16
CA ILE A 51 9.21 0.23 -14.30
C ILE A 51 8.67 0.35 -15.72
N GLU A 52 7.35 0.40 -15.87
CA GLU A 52 6.67 0.47 -17.16
C GLU A 52 6.35 1.93 -17.54
N ASP A 53 7.41 2.68 -17.85
CA ASP A 53 7.45 4.12 -18.11
C ASP A 53 7.38 4.50 -19.61
N THR A 54 6.78 3.65 -20.43
CA THR A 54 6.64 3.86 -21.89
C THR A 54 5.79 5.09 -22.26
N ASP A 55 4.95 5.55 -21.33
CA ASP A 55 4.17 6.79 -21.48
C ASP A 55 4.86 7.96 -20.77
N ALA A 56 5.71 8.67 -21.50
CA ALA A 56 6.48 9.81 -21.00
C ALA A 56 5.60 10.97 -20.50
N ALA A 57 4.35 11.10 -20.95
CA ALA A 57 3.47 12.20 -20.52
C ALA A 57 2.89 11.95 -19.12
N ARG A 58 2.79 10.69 -18.69
CA ARG A 58 2.24 10.31 -17.39
C ARG A 58 3.28 9.77 -16.42
N SER A 59 4.47 9.44 -16.89
CA SER A 59 5.55 8.87 -16.09
C SER A 59 6.40 9.98 -15.47
N THR A 60 6.46 10.05 -14.14
CA THR A 60 7.26 11.06 -13.42
C THR A 60 8.26 10.43 -12.46
N ASP A 61 9.42 11.07 -12.29
CA ASP A 61 10.44 10.65 -11.32
C ASP A 61 9.91 10.62 -9.88
N GLU A 62 8.97 11.52 -9.56
CA GLU A 62 8.27 11.51 -8.28
C GLU A 62 7.41 10.26 -8.09
N SER A 63 6.69 9.83 -9.12
CA SER A 63 5.89 8.59 -9.07
C SER A 63 6.78 7.35 -8.95
N VAL A 64 7.91 7.33 -9.67
CA VAL A 64 8.91 6.26 -9.53
C VAL A 64 9.43 6.20 -8.10
N ARG A 65 9.90 7.33 -7.54
CA ARG A 65 10.39 7.40 -6.16
C ARG A 65 9.33 6.95 -5.16
N GLY A 66 8.10 7.42 -5.31
CA GLY A 66 6.99 7.03 -4.45
C GLY A 66 6.71 5.52 -4.50
N ILE A 67 6.83 4.86 -5.66
CA ILE A 67 6.71 3.41 -5.75
C ILE A 67 7.85 2.72 -4.99
N LEU A 68 9.11 3.15 -5.20
CA LEU A 68 10.27 2.54 -4.54
C LEU A 68 10.22 2.70 -3.02
N GLU A 69 9.87 3.89 -2.53
CA GLU A 69 9.68 4.16 -1.10
C GLU A 69 8.58 3.30 -0.49
N ALA A 70 7.44 3.16 -1.17
CA ALA A 70 6.34 2.31 -0.70
C ALA A 70 6.75 0.82 -0.63
N MET A 71 7.51 0.33 -1.61
CA MET A 71 8.05 -1.03 -1.62
C MET A 71 9.02 -1.26 -0.45
N ARG A 72 9.94 -0.32 -0.19
CA ARG A 72 10.87 -0.38 0.95
C ARG A 72 10.16 -0.33 2.28
N TRP A 73 9.18 0.55 2.42
CA TRP A 73 8.37 0.66 3.64
C TRP A 73 7.64 -0.65 3.94
N LEU A 74 7.03 -1.27 2.92
CA LEU A 74 6.42 -2.59 3.04
C LEU A 74 7.44 -3.72 3.30
N GLY A 75 8.74 -3.48 3.18
CA GLY A 75 9.76 -4.52 3.30
C GLY A 75 9.76 -5.52 2.14
N LEU A 76 9.28 -5.11 0.96
CA LEU A 76 9.26 -5.93 -0.25
C LEU A 76 10.52 -5.67 -1.07
N ASP A 77 11.62 -6.30 -0.67
CA ASP A 77 12.89 -6.27 -1.39
C ASP A 77 12.78 -6.98 -2.76
N TRP A 78 13.53 -6.51 -3.76
CA TRP A 78 13.58 -7.11 -5.11
C TRP A 78 14.98 -7.58 -5.44
N ASP A 79 15.06 -8.72 -6.13
CA ASP A 79 16.33 -9.38 -6.47
C ASP A 79 16.95 -8.80 -7.73
N GLU A 80 16.10 -8.25 -8.61
CA GLU A 80 16.47 -7.58 -9.85
C GLU A 80 15.56 -6.36 -10.04
N GLY A 81 16.10 -5.22 -10.47
CA GLY A 81 15.30 -4.02 -10.67
C GLY A 81 16.10 -2.73 -10.68
N PRO A 82 15.42 -1.57 -10.68
CA PRO A 82 16.07 -0.28 -10.42
C PRO A 82 16.94 -0.35 -9.16
N GLU A 83 18.03 0.42 -9.17
CA GLU A 83 19.02 0.55 -8.09
C GLU A 83 19.88 -0.70 -7.83
N VAL A 84 19.28 -1.87 -7.66
CA VAL A 84 20.00 -3.13 -7.39
C VAL A 84 20.61 -3.74 -8.66
N GLY A 85 20.08 -3.38 -9.84
CA GLY A 85 20.53 -3.92 -11.12
C GLY A 85 20.12 -5.37 -11.33
N GLY A 86 20.96 -6.13 -12.03
CA GLY A 86 20.75 -7.54 -12.34
C GLY A 86 20.99 -7.87 -13.82
N PRO A 87 21.01 -9.16 -14.17
CA PRO A 87 21.48 -9.64 -15.47
C PRO A 87 20.59 -9.25 -16.66
N HIS A 88 19.32 -8.90 -16.43
CA HIS A 88 18.36 -8.58 -17.49
C HIS A 88 18.06 -7.08 -17.61
N GLY A 89 18.90 -6.21 -17.02
CA GLY A 89 18.75 -4.77 -17.10
C GLY A 89 18.86 -4.22 -18.54
N PRO A 90 18.48 -2.95 -18.77
CA PRO A 90 17.95 -2.00 -17.78
C PRO A 90 16.51 -2.34 -17.35
N TYR A 91 16.06 -1.87 -16.18
CA TYR A 91 14.72 -2.20 -15.63
C TYR A 91 13.67 -1.10 -15.83
N PHE A 92 13.99 -0.10 -16.65
CA PHE A 92 13.06 0.92 -17.15
C PHE A 92 12.75 0.62 -18.61
N GLN A 93 11.47 0.53 -18.97
CA GLN A 93 11.08 0.22 -20.35
C GLN A 93 11.52 1.31 -21.33
N SER A 94 11.54 2.57 -20.89
CA SER A 94 12.01 3.71 -21.68
C SER A 94 13.45 3.55 -22.20
N GLU A 95 14.29 2.76 -21.51
CA GLU A 95 15.70 2.48 -21.80
C GLU A 95 15.90 1.22 -22.67
N ARG A 96 14.82 0.46 -22.94
CA ARG A 96 14.88 -0.86 -23.60
C ARG A 96 14.49 -0.84 -25.08
N ARG A 97 14.50 0.33 -25.71
CA ARG A 97 14.02 0.56 -27.09
C ARG A 97 14.61 -0.40 -28.14
N GLY A 98 15.89 -0.73 -28.00
CA GLY A 98 16.57 -1.65 -28.90
C GLY A 98 15.95 -3.05 -28.93
N LEU A 99 15.51 -3.57 -27.78
CA LEU A 99 14.88 -4.89 -27.68
C LEU A 99 13.53 -4.91 -28.39
N TYR A 100 12.73 -3.88 -28.19
CA TYR A 100 11.42 -3.78 -28.85
C TYR A 100 11.56 -3.63 -30.36
N ARG A 101 12.55 -2.83 -30.82
CA ARG A 101 12.83 -2.71 -32.25
C ARG A 101 13.24 -4.04 -32.86
N ALA A 102 14.19 -4.75 -32.23
CA ALA A 102 14.65 -6.05 -32.70
C ALA A 102 13.50 -7.09 -32.78
N ALA A 103 12.63 -7.15 -31.78
CA ALA A 103 11.46 -8.02 -31.79
C ALA A 103 10.46 -7.64 -32.90
N ALA A 104 10.25 -6.34 -33.15
CA ALA A 104 9.36 -5.89 -34.21
C ALA A 104 9.93 -6.23 -35.61
N ASP A 105 11.25 -6.08 -35.78
CA ASP A 105 11.95 -6.43 -37.02
C ASP A 105 11.89 -7.94 -37.29
N ALA A 106 12.02 -8.77 -36.26
CA ALA A 106 11.84 -10.22 -36.39
C ALA A 106 10.42 -10.58 -36.86
N LEU A 107 9.39 -9.91 -36.33
CA LEU A 107 8.00 -10.10 -36.74
C LEU A 107 7.73 -9.63 -38.18
N LEU A 108 8.32 -8.50 -38.58
CA LEU A 108 8.26 -8.00 -39.96
C LEU A 108 8.92 -8.98 -40.94
N ALA A 109 10.13 -9.46 -40.62
CA ALA A 109 10.85 -10.43 -41.43
C ALA A 109 10.09 -11.76 -41.56
N ALA A 110 9.38 -12.18 -40.52
CA ALA A 110 8.54 -13.38 -40.53
C ALA A 110 7.16 -13.17 -41.20
N GLY A 111 6.84 -11.97 -41.70
CA GLY A 111 5.52 -11.64 -42.28
C GLY A 111 4.37 -11.61 -41.25
N ARG A 112 4.69 -11.65 -39.96
CA ARG A 112 3.75 -11.65 -38.83
C ARG A 112 3.39 -10.24 -38.35
N ALA A 113 4.06 -9.21 -38.88
CA ALA A 113 3.74 -7.81 -38.69
C ALA A 113 3.82 -7.04 -40.03
N TYR A 114 3.29 -5.82 -40.08
CA TYR A 114 3.38 -4.94 -41.25
C TYR A 114 3.34 -3.45 -40.86
N PRO A 115 3.89 -2.55 -41.72
CA PRO A 115 3.81 -1.10 -41.50
C PRO A 115 2.39 -0.58 -41.79
N CYS A 116 1.93 0.35 -40.96
CA CYS A 116 0.62 1.00 -41.05
C CYS A 116 0.81 2.51 -41.17
N PHE A 117 0.33 3.08 -42.27
CA PHE A 117 0.44 4.50 -42.61
C PHE A 117 -0.85 5.28 -42.31
N CYS A 118 -1.81 4.67 -41.61
CA CYS A 118 -3.08 5.32 -41.28
C CYS A 118 -2.85 6.43 -40.25
N THR A 119 -3.30 7.65 -40.58
CA THR A 119 -3.25 8.78 -39.66
C THR A 119 -4.33 8.68 -38.58
N ALA A 120 -4.24 9.51 -37.54
CA ALA A 120 -5.26 9.58 -36.49
C ALA A 120 -6.63 9.94 -37.08
N GLU A 121 -6.66 10.87 -38.05
CA GLU A 121 -7.87 11.31 -38.76
C GLU A 121 -8.46 10.16 -39.58
N THR A 122 -7.61 9.39 -40.28
CA THR A 122 -8.05 8.20 -41.05
C THR A 122 -8.71 7.17 -40.14
N LEU A 123 -8.11 6.92 -38.96
CA LEU A 123 -8.64 5.98 -37.99
C LEU A 123 -9.91 6.51 -37.30
N ALA A 124 -10.05 7.82 -37.11
CA ALA A 124 -11.26 8.43 -36.58
C ALA A 124 -12.43 8.33 -37.57
N ALA A 125 -12.19 8.63 -38.85
CA ALA A 125 -13.18 8.50 -39.90
C ALA A 125 -13.69 7.04 -40.02
N LEU A 126 -12.77 6.06 -40.02
CA LEU A 126 -13.12 4.65 -40.03
C LEU A 126 -14.04 4.24 -38.86
N ARG A 127 -13.78 4.76 -37.65
CA ARG A 127 -14.63 4.46 -36.48
C ARG A 127 -16.04 5.03 -36.63
N GLU A 128 -16.16 6.25 -37.14
CA GLU A 128 -17.47 6.87 -37.38
C GLU A 128 -18.24 6.13 -38.50
N GLU A 129 -17.56 5.69 -39.56
CA GLU A 129 -18.14 4.85 -40.61
C GLU A 129 -18.68 3.51 -40.06
N GLN A 130 -17.87 2.79 -39.28
CA GLN A 130 -18.27 1.52 -38.64
C GLN A 130 -19.45 1.71 -37.67
N LYS A 131 -19.43 2.81 -36.89
CA LYS A 131 -20.51 3.15 -35.97
C LYS A 131 -21.80 3.48 -36.70
N ALA A 132 -21.73 4.23 -37.80
CA ALA A 132 -22.89 4.54 -38.65
C ALA A 132 -23.46 3.30 -39.34
N ALA A 133 -22.59 2.34 -39.70
CA ALA A 133 -22.98 1.06 -40.29
C ALA A 133 -23.57 0.06 -39.28
N GLY A 134 -23.56 0.38 -37.98
CA GLY A 134 -24.02 -0.54 -36.92
C GLY A 134 -23.14 -1.78 -36.78
N ASP A 135 -21.87 -1.70 -37.21
CA ASP A 135 -20.97 -2.85 -37.22
C ASP A 135 -20.64 -3.28 -35.78
N ALA A 136 -20.84 -4.56 -35.49
CA ALA A 136 -20.62 -5.12 -34.16
C ALA A 136 -19.12 -5.26 -33.84
N GLU A 137 -18.26 -5.28 -34.86
CA GLU A 137 -16.81 -5.40 -34.76
C GLU A 137 -16.12 -4.06 -35.06
N GLN A 138 -16.20 -3.12 -34.11
CA GLN A 138 -15.49 -1.83 -34.19
C GLN A 138 -13.98 -2.03 -34.01
N GLY A 139 -13.16 -1.50 -34.93
CA GLY A 139 -11.70 -1.65 -34.85
C GLY A 139 -10.95 -1.39 -36.15
N TYR A 140 -9.64 -1.61 -36.13
CA TYR A 140 -8.81 -1.48 -37.32
C TYR A 140 -9.12 -2.57 -38.36
N ASP A 141 -9.40 -2.16 -39.59
CA ASP A 141 -9.87 -3.02 -40.69
C ASP A 141 -8.75 -3.78 -41.43
N GLY A 142 -7.50 -3.67 -40.97
CA GLY A 142 -6.34 -4.33 -41.58
C GLY A 142 -5.92 -3.77 -42.95
N ARG A 143 -6.39 -2.58 -43.36
CA ARG A 143 -6.15 -2.05 -44.72
C ARG A 143 -4.69 -1.97 -45.14
N CYS A 144 -3.78 -1.60 -44.23
CA CYS A 144 -2.35 -1.54 -44.56
C CYS A 144 -1.72 -2.92 -44.66
N GLY A 145 -2.30 -3.94 -44.00
CA GLY A 145 -1.84 -5.33 -44.08
C GLY A 145 -2.17 -6.00 -45.41
N ARG A 146 -3.00 -5.37 -46.25
CA ARG A 146 -3.36 -5.78 -47.61
C ARG A 146 -2.58 -5.03 -48.70
N LEU A 147 -1.72 -4.08 -48.32
CA LEU A 147 -0.86 -3.40 -49.29
C LEU A 147 0.12 -4.38 -49.91
N ASP A 148 0.47 -4.14 -51.18
CA ASP A 148 1.58 -4.83 -51.81
C ASP A 148 2.88 -4.63 -50.99
N PRO A 149 3.61 -5.71 -50.64
CA PRO A 149 4.82 -5.61 -49.82
C PRO A 149 5.89 -4.68 -50.41
N ALA A 150 6.04 -4.63 -51.74
CA ALA A 150 7.02 -3.75 -52.37
C ALA A 150 6.59 -2.27 -52.25
N ALA A 151 5.31 -1.97 -52.46
CA ALA A 151 4.76 -0.63 -52.24
C ALA A 151 4.89 -0.16 -50.77
N ALA A 152 4.61 -1.05 -49.81
CA ALA A 152 4.80 -0.74 -48.39
C ALA A 152 6.27 -0.46 -48.05
N THR A 153 7.19 -1.26 -48.59
CA THR A 153 8.65 -1.07 -48.41
C THR A 153 9.13 0.26 -49.00
N ALA A 154 8.64 0.64 -50.19
CA ALA A 154 8.98 1.91 -50.82
C ALA A 154 8.54 3.11 -49.98
N ARG A 155 7.33 3.06 -49.38
CA ARG A 155 6.83 4.13 -48.49
C ARG A 155 7.65 4.26 -47.22
N VAL A 156 8.04 3.14 -46.61
CA VAL A 156 8.96 3.14 -45.45
C VAL A 156 10.31 3.74 -45.84
N ALA A 157 10.88 3.35 -46.98
CA ALA A 157 12.16 3.87 -47.47
C ALA A 157 12.11 5.36 -47.82
N ALA A 158 10.95 5.88 -48.23
CA ALA A 158 10.70 7.29 -48.45
C ALA A 158 10.56 8.12 -47.15
N GLY A 159 10.66 7.48 -45.99
CA GLY A 159 10.57 8.14 -44.68
C GLY A 159 9.14 8.48 -44.26
N GLU A 160 8.12 7.86 -44.87
CA GLU A 160 6.74 8.12 -44.49
C GLU A 160 6.47 7.64 -43.04
N PRO A 161 5.88 8.49 -42.17
CA PRO A 161 5.55 8.08 -40.80
C PRO A 161 4.63 6.86 -40.77
N HIS A 162 4.99 5.84 -40.00
CA HIS A 162 4.23 4.60 -39.94
C HIS A 162 4.34 3.94 -38.56
N ALA A 163 3.26 3.31 -38.12
CA ALA A 163 3.28 2.37 -37.01
C ALA A 163 3.61 0.95 -37.51
N ILE A 164 3.95 0.04 -36.60
CA ILE A 164 4.05 -1.40 -36.91
C ILE A 164 2.88 -2.09 -36.22
N ARG A 165 2.11 -2.91 -36.96
CA ARG A 165 0.99 -3.69 -36.42
C ARG A 165 1.26 -5.18 -36.50
N LEU A 166 0.76 -5.94 -35.52
CA LEU A 166 0.70 -7.39 -35.60
C LEU A 166 -0.36 -7.79 -36.62
N ARG A 167 -0.04 -8.80 -37.43
CA ARG A 167 -1.02 -9.49 -38.27
C ARG A 167 -1.68 -10.59 -37.43
N VAL A 168 -2.93 -10.37 -37.00
CA VAL A 168 -3.69 -11.41 -36.30
C VAL A 168 -4.08 -12.50 -37.30
N PRO A 169 -3.79 -13.79 -37.03
CA PRO A 169 -4.15 -14.86 -37.96
C PRO A 169 -5.68 -14.97 -38.15
N ARG A 170 -6.15 -14.77 -39.39
CA ARG A 170 -7.58 -14.81 -39.76
C ARG A 170 -8.00 -16.14 -40.40
N GLU A 171 -7.08 -16.86 -41.03
CA GLU A 171 -7.39 -18.13 -41.69
C GLU A 171 -7.64 -19.24 -40.65
N GLY A 172 -8.75 -19.98 -40.80
CA GLY A 172 -9.07 -21.16 -39.98
C GLY A 172 -9.88 -20.94 -38.69
N ALA A 173 -10.47 -19.75 -38.47
CA ALA A 173 -11.26 -19.43 -37.26
C ALA A 173 -10.54 -19.79 -35.95
N GLY A 174 -9.25 -19.43 -35.86
CA GLY A 174 -8.43 -19.71 -34.69
C GLY A 174 -9.00 -19.12 -33.40
N GLU A 175 -8.82 -19.85 -32.31
CA GLU A 175 -9.09 -19.39 -30.96
C GLU A 175 -7.78 -19.47 -30.16
N VAL A 176 -7.63 -18.54 -29.22
CA VAL A 176 -6.56 -18.58 -28.23
C VAL A 176 -7.14 -18.87 -26.86
N ALA A 177 -6.62 -19.90 -26.21
CA ALA A 177 -7.06 -20.32 -24.89
C ALA A 177 -6.05 -19.88 -23.83
N LEU A 178 -6.57 -19.39 -22.71
CA LEU A 178 -5.81 -19.06 -21.50
C LEU A 178 -6.20 -20.05 -20.42
N ASP A 179 -5.25 -20.85 -19.93
CA ASP A 179 -5.42 -21.65 -18.71
C ASP A 179 -4.87 -20.84 -17.52
N ASP A 180 -5.73 -20.01 -16.91
CA ASP A 180 -5.33 -19.17 -15.78
C ASP A 180 -5.34 -19.95 -14.45
N LEU A 181 -4.30 -19.77 -13.64
CA LEU A 181 -4.12 -20.47 -12.37
C LEU A 181 -5.18 -20.11 -11.31
N ILE A 182 -5.92 -19.01 -11.47
CA ILE A 182 -6.97 -18.54 -10.55
C ILE A 182 -8.33 -18.52 -11.25
N ARG A 183 -8.40 -17.99 -12.47
CA ARG A 183 -9.64 -17.80 -13.24
C ARG A 183 -10.06 -19.06 -14.01
N GLY A 184 -9.19 -20.05 -14.14
CA GLY A 184 -9.42 -21.23 -14.96
C GLY A 184 -9.36 -20.93 -16.46
N ARG A 185 -9.90 -21.86 -17.26
CA ARG A 185 -9.80 -21.79 -18.72
C ARG A 185 -10.74 -20.74 -19.31
N SER A 186 -10.19 -19.85 -20.14
CA SER A 186 -10.93 -18.89 -20.96
C SER A 186 -10.52 -19.03 -22.42
N VAL A 187 -11.46 -18.82 -23.36
CA VAL A 187 -11.21 -18.98 -24.80
C VAL A 187 -11.63 -17.72 -25.54
N PHE A 188 -10.76 -17.22 -26.41
CA PHE A 188 -10.94 -15.97 -27.14
C PHE A 188 -10.80 -16.20 -28.64
N LYS A 189 -11.81 -15.79 -29.41
CA LYS A 189 -11.81 -15.92 -30.87
C LYS A 189 -10.86 -14.89 -31.49
N HIS A 190 -10.08 -15.29 -32.50
CA HIS A 190 -9.25 -14.33 -33.25
C HIS A 190 -10.10 -13.26 -33.94
N ALA A 191 -11.34 -13.59 -34.34
CA ALA A 191 -12.26 -12.67 -35.02
C ALA A 191 -12.40 -11.33 -34.28
N VAL A 192 -12.52 -11.37 -32.95
CA VAL A 192 -12.73 -10.17 -32.11
C VAL A 192 -11.44 -9.44 -31.74
N ILE A 193 -10.28 -9.90 -32.22
CA ILE A 193 -8.97 -9.27 -31.95
C ILE A 193 -8.50 -8.58 -33.22
N GLU A 194 -8.50 -7.26 -33.24
CA GLU A 194 -7.96 -6.46 -34.35
C GLU A 194 -6.43 -6.59 -34.50
N ASP A 195 -5.92 -6.24 -35.68
CA ASP A 195 -4.47 -6.06 -35.91
C ASP A 195 -3.98 -4.84 -35.11
N PHE A 196 -3.36 -5.09 -33.96
CA PHE A 196 -3.00 -4.04 -33.00
C PHE A 196 -1.57 -3.52 -33.18
N VAL A 197 -1.34 -2.28 -32.74
CA VAL A 197 -0.05 -1.60 -32.84
C VAL A 197 0.98 -2.21 -31.88
N LEU A 198 2.18 -2.48 -32.39
CA LEU A 198 3.37 -2.95 -31.67
C LEU A 198 4.30 -1.79 -31.34
N LEU A 199 4.71 -1.05 -32.37
CA LEU A 199 5.46 0.20 -32.28
C LEU A 199 4.64 1.34 -32.89
N LYS A 200 4.57 2.46 -32.18
CA LYS A 200 4.00 3.71 -32.68
C LYS A 200 4.93 4.33 -33.74
N SER A 201 4.45 5.37 -34.42
CA SER A 201 5.24 6.10 -35.45
C SER A 201 6.46 6.83 -34.90
N ASP A 202 6.47 7.14 -33.60
CA ASP A 202 7.63 7.67 -32.87
C ASP A 202 8.65 6.58 -32.47
N GLY A 203 8.39 5.31 -32.84
CA GLY A 203 9.22 4.15 -32.51
C GLY A 203 9.05 3.62 -31.08
N LEU A 204 8.20 4.24 -30.24
CA LEU A 204 7.94 3.75 -28.89
C LEU A 204 6.99 2.54 -28.93
N PRO A 205 7.22 1.52 -28.08
CA PRO A 205 6.37 0.34 -28.02
C PRO A 205 5.01 0.66 -27.38
N THR A 206 4.01 -0.16 -27.70
CA THR A 206 2.77 -0.22 -26.93
C THR A 206 2.94 -1.11 -25.70
N TYR A 207 2.08 -0.91 -24.70
CA TYR A 207 2.06 -1.71 -23.46
C TYR A 207 2.12 -3.23 -23.72
N ASN A 208 1.20 -3.75 -24.54
CA ASN A 208 1.11 -5.20 -24.79
C ASN A 208 2.40 -5.77 -25.39
N PHE A 209 3.05 -5.00 -26.27
CA PHE A 209 4.26 -5.43 -26.93
C PHE A 209 5.48 -5.37 -26.00
N ALA A 210 5.66 -4.25 -25.30
CA ALA A 210 6.76 -4.09 -24.34
C ALA A 210 6.71 -5.14 -23.23
N VAL A 211 5.52 -5.41 -22.67
CA VAL A 211 5.34 -6.41 -21.60
C VAL A 211 5.78 -7.80 -22.05
N VAL A 212 5.36 -8.27 -23.24
CA VAL A 212 5.70 -9.62 -23.71
C VAL A 212 7.19 -9.74 -24.02
N VAL A 213 7.77 -8.73 -24.67
CA VAL A 213 9.21 -8.72 -24.97
C VAL A 213 10.04 -8.71 -23.69
N ASP A 214 9.63 -7.95 -22.67
CA ASP A 214 10.35 -7.88 -21.41
C ASP A 214 10.14 -9.10 -20.53
N ASP A 215 8.94 -9.68 -20.51
CA ASP A 215 8.66 -10.90 -19.75
C ASP A 215 9.51 -12.07 -20.28
N ASP A 216 9.67 -12.21 -21.61
CA ASP A 216 10.60 -13.17 -22.21
C ASP A 216 12.08 -12.82 -21.90
N ALA A 217 12.49 -11.58 -22.17
CA ALA A 217 13.88 -11.16 -21.96
C ALA A 217 14.33 -11.23 -20.49
N MET A 218 13.40 -11.20 -19.53
CA MET A 218 13.67 -11.36 -18.10
C MET A 218 13.43 -12.79 -17.59
N GLY A 219 13.05 -13.72 -18.48
CA GLY A 219 12.79 -15.12 -18.15
C GLY A 219 11.62 -15.31 -17.16
N ILE A 220 10.58 -14.48 -17.25
CA ILE A 220 9.42 -14.55 -16.37
C ILE A 220 8.69 -15.88 -16.58
N THR A 221 8.47 -16.59 -15.48
CA THR A 221 7.81 -17.90 -15.46
C THR A 221 6.34 -17.82 -15.08
N HIS A 222 5.98 -16.85 -14.23
CA HIS A 222 4.61 -16.62 -13.79
C HIS A 222 4.28 -15.12 -13.84
N VAL A 223 3.20 -14.79 -14.54
CA VAL A 223 2.63 -13.45 -14.61
C VAL A 223 1.46 -13.37 -13.64
N ILE A 224 1.70 -12.83 -12.45
CA ILE A 224 0.70 -12.63 -11.40
C ILE A 224 0.32 -11.15 -11.39
N ARG A 225 -0.91 -10.80 -11.79
CA ARG A 225 -1.37 -9.41 -11.96
C ARG A 225 -2.87 -9.25 -11.69
N GLY A 226 -3.37 -8.02 -11.64
CA GLY A 226 -4.81 -7.75 -11.49
C GLY A 226 -5.64 -8.27 -12.68
N ASP A 227 -6.87 -8.67 -12.42
CA ASP A 227 -7.85 -9.16 -13.40
C ASP A 227 -8.32 -8.08 -14.38
N ASP A 228 -8.07 -6.81 -14.12
CA ASP A 228 -8.25 -5.71 -15.06
C ASP A 228 -7.36 -5.85 -16.31
N HIS A 229 -6.29 -6.65 -16.24
CA HIS A 229 -5.46 -6.99 -17.39
C HIS A 229 -5.89 -8.25 -18.14
N ILE A 230 -6.96 -8.95 -17.73
CA ILE A 230 -7.36 -10.21 -18.38
C ILE A 230 -7.68 -10.00 -19.87
N SER A 231 -8.30 -8.88 -20.22
CA SER A 231 -8.66 -8.49 -21.59
C SER A 231 -7.44 -8.22 -22.49
N ASN A 232 -6.27 -7.95 -21.91
CA ASN A 232 -5.00 -7.80 -22.65
C ASN A 232 -4.35 -9.15 -22.96
N THR A 233 -4.65 -10.19 -22.16
CA THR A 233 -4.00 -11.50 -22.26
C THR A 233 -4.11 -12.14 -23.63
N PRO A 234 -5.25 -12.11 -24.36
CA PRO A 234 -5.32 -12.67 -25.71
C PRO A 234 -4.30 -12.07 -26.68
N ARG A 235 -4.07 -10.75 -26.58
CA ARG A 235 -3.03 -10.05 -27.36
C ARG A 235 -1.63 -10.52 -26.98
N HIS A 236 -1.40 -10.76 -25.68
CA HIS A 236 -0.12 -11.29 -25.20
C HIS A 236 0.14 -12.71 -25.71
N LEU A 237 -0.86 -13.59 -25.64
CA LEU A 237 -0.75 -14.98 -26.11
C LEU A 237 -0.42 -15.03 -27.62
N LEU A 238 -1.06 -14.19 -28.43
CA LEU A 238 -0.73 -14.04 -29.84
C LEU A 238 0.70 -13.55 -30.06
N LEU A 239 1.19 -12.62 -29.24
CA LEU A 239 2.58 -12.15 -29.31
C LEU A 239 3.59 -13.24 -28.95
N TYR A 240 3.37 -13.98 -27.86
CA TYR A 240 4.22 -15.12 -27.49
C TYR A 240 4.30 -16.14 -28.64
N ALA A 241 3.16 -16.50 -29.22
CA ALA A 241 3.11 -17.41 -30.37
C ALA A 241 3.78 -16.82 -31.62
N ALA A 242 3.58 -15.53 -31.90
CA ALA A 242 4.14 -14.85 -33.05
C ALA A 242 5.66 -14.68 -32.97
N LEU A 243 6.20 -14.48 -31.76
CA LEU A 243 7.65 -14.36 -31.51
C LEU A 243 8.34 -15.72 -31.27
N GLY A 244 7.56 -16.78 -31.04
CA GLY A 244 8.10 -18.11 -30.69
C GLY A 244 8.66 -18.18 -29.27
N TYR A 245 8.20 -17.29 -28.38
CA TYR A 245 8.63 -17.21 -26.99
C TYR A 245 7.91 -18.25 -26.12
N PRO A 246 8.58 -18.80 -25.08
CA PRO A 246 7.93 -19.68 -24.12
C PRO A 246 6.82 -18.94 -23.36
N LEU A 247 5.69 -19.62 -23.18
CA LEU A 247 4.53 -19.05 -22.52
C LEU A 247 4.66 -19.14 -20.99
N PRO A 248 4.62 -18.03 -20.22
CA PRO A 248 4.56 -18.08 -18.77
C PRO A 248 3.19 -18.57 -18.29
N ALA A 249 3.11 -19.06 -17.06
CA ALA A 249 1.84 -19.28 -16.39
C ALA A 249 1.20 -17.93 -16.02
N PHE A 250 -0.12 -17.83 -16.13
CA PHE A 250 -0.86 -16.61 -15.78
C PHE A 250 -1.72 -16.82 -14.53
N ALA A 251 -1.78 -15.80 -13.67
CA ALA A 251 -2.67 -15.77 -12.52
C ALA A 251 -3.26 -14.36 -12.36
N HIS A 252 -4.57 -14.23 -12.62
CA HIS A 252 -5.26 -12.94 -12.52
C HIS A 252 -5.95 -12.77 -11.16
N LEU A 253 -5.37 -11.91 -10.32
CA LEU A 253 -5.85 -11.57 -8.98
C LEU A 253 -7.18 -10.81 -9.06
N PRO A 254 -8.19 -11.19 -8.25
CA PRO A 254 -9.51 -10.58 -8.35
C PRO A 254 -9.49 -9.11 -7.90
N MET A 255 -10.31 -8.27 -8.52
CA MET A 255 -10.46 -6.85 -8.16
C MET A 255 -10.68 -6.64 -6.66
N ILE A 256 -10.11 -5.56 -6.11
CA ILE A 256 -10.41 -5.10 -4.76
C ILE A 256 -11.56 -4.10 -4.82
N LEU A 257 -12.59 -4.34 -4.01
CA LEU A 257 -13.79 -3.51 -3.94
C LEU A 257 -13.78 -2.63 -2.68
N GLY A 258 -14.46 -1.49 -2.75
CA GLY A 258 -14.84 -0.71 -1.58
C GLY A 258 -16.01 -1.35 -0.83
N ALA A 259 -16.38 -0.77 0.31
CA ALA A 259 -17.53 -1.21 1.11
C ALA A 259 -18.87 -1.15 0.33
N ASP A 260 -18.96 -0.26 -0.66
CA ASP A 260 -20.09 -0.11 -1.58
C ASP A 260 -20.11 -1.17 -2.71
N LYS A 261 -19.15 -2.12 -2.70
CA LYS A 261 -18.92 -3.15 -3.73
C LYS A 261 -18.54 -2.59 -5.11
N THR A 262 -18.15 -1.33 -5.22
CA THR A 262 -17.55 -0.78 -6.44
C THR A 262 -16.03 -0.89 -6.39
N ARG A 263 -15.34 -0.61 -7.51
CA ARG A 263 -13.87 -0.66 -7.57
C ARG A 263 -13.28 0.30 -6.52
N LEU A 264 -12.36 -0.21 -5.69
CA LEU A 264 -11.67 0.60 -4.69
C LEU A 264 -10.95 1.79 -5.37
N SER A 265 -11.10 2.97 -4.79
CA SER A 265 -10.65 4.24 -5.37
C SER A 265 -10.40 5.24 -4.25
N LYS A 266 -9.82 6.41 -4.59
CA LYS A 266 -9.58 7.51 -3.63
C LYS A 266 -10.83 8.00 -2.89
N ARG A 267 -12.02 7.82 -3.47
CA ARG A 267 -13.30 8.24 -2.85
C ARG A 267 -13.66 7.41 -1.62
N HIS A 268 -13.09 6.21 -1.49
CA HIS A 268 -13.31 5.30 -0.39
C HIS A 268 -12.35 5.54 0.80
N GLY A 269 -11.50 6.58 0.72
CA GLY A 269 -10.51 6.91 1.75
C GLY A 269 -9.07 6.73 1.26
N ALA A 270 -8.18 6.43 2.22
CA ALA A 270 -6.78 6.14 1.93
C ALA A 270 -6.68 5.00 0.91
N SER A 271 -6.00 5.28 -0.21
CA SER A 271 -5.90 4.33 -1.32
C SER A 271 -4.46 4.06 -1.75
N SER A 272 -3.49 4.81 -1.20
CA SER A 272 -2.06 4.59 -1.39
C SER A 272 -1.39 4.09 -0.13
N VAL A 273 -0.30 3.33 -0.30
CA VAL A 273 0.49 2.76 0.79
C VAL A 273 1.03 3.85 1.73
N GLN A 274 1.54 4.96 1.19
CA GLN A 274 2.10 6.05 1.98
C GLN A 274 1.06 6.79 2.83
N GLU A 275 -0.22 6.78 2.44
CA GLU A 275 -1.26 7.37 3.28
C GLU A 275 -1.52 6.50 4.52
N PHE A 276 -1.53 5.17 4.37
CA PHE A 276 -1.63 4.27 5.52
C PHE A 276 -0.42 4.37 6.45
N GLU A 277 0.78 4.52 5.89
CA GLU A 277 1.99 4.84 6.67
C GLU A 277 1.80 6.11 7.52
N ARG A 278 1.34 7.21 6.91
CA ARG A 278 1.07 8.47 7.64
C ARG A 278 -0.01 8.34 8.72
N GLN A 279 -0.95 7.41 8.54
CA GLN A 279 -1.98 7.09 9.52
C GLN A 279 -1.45 6.21 10.67
N GLY A 280 -0.17 5.81 10.64
CA GLY A 280 0.46 5.00 11.67
C GLY A 280 0.12 3.52 11.59
N ILE A 281 -0.28 3.03 10.41
CA ILE A 281 -0.33 1.60 10.14
C ILE A 281 1.10 1.06 10.12
N LEU A 282 1.31 -0.11 10.72
CA LEU A 282 2.60 -0.80 10.71
C LEU A 282 2.78 -1.56 9.40
N PRO A 283 4.00 -1.63 8.83
CA PRO A 283 4.22 -2.31 7.56
C PRO A 283 3.84 -3.80 7.63
N GLN A 284 4.15 -4.49 8.73
CA GLN A 284 3.74 -5.89 8.94
C GLN A 284 2.22 -6.07 9.04
N ALA A 285 1.49 -5.08 9.57
CA ALA A 285 0.03 -5.11 9.61
C ALA A 285 -0.57 -4.90 8.21
N MET A 286 0.00 -3.98 7.43
CA MET A 286 -0.39 -3.76 6.04
C MET A 286 -0.13 -5.01 5.19
N LEU A 287 1.05 -5.64 5.30
CA LEU A 287 1.36 -6.90 4.62
C LEU A 287 0.37 -8.01 4.99
N ASN A 288 0.11 -8.19 6.28
CA ASN A 288 -0.86 -9.18 6.76
C ASN A 288 -2.24 -8.91 6.17
N TYR A 289 -2.70 -7.67 6.19
CA TYR A 289 -4.01 -7.32 5.68
C TYR A 289 -4.12 -7.51 4.16
N LEU A 290 -3.14 -7.01 3.40
CA LEU A 290 -3.05 -7.20 1.95
C LEU A 290 -3.03 -8.69 1.57
N ALA A 291 -2.36 -9.54 2.36
CA ALA A 291 -2.36 -10.98 2.16
C ALA A 291 -3.79 -11.55 2.19
N LEU A 292 -4.63 -11.13 3.15
CA LEU A 292 -6.01 -11.60 3.29
C LEU A 292 -6.95 -11.15 2.17
N LEU A 293 -6.56 -10.19 1.32
CA LEU A 293 -7.38 -9.67 0.23
C LEU A 293 -7.40 -10.61 -1.00
N GLY A 294 -7.99 -11.78 -0.82
CA GLY A 294 -8.17 -12.79 -1.87
C GLY A 294 -7.43 -14.10 -1.59
N TRP A 295 -6.66 -14.20 -0.50
CA TRP A 295 -6.00 -15.43 -0.07
C TRP A 295 -6.39 -15.76 1.37
N SER A 296 -6.52 -17.04 1.66
CA SER A 296 -6.72 -17.53 3.03
C SER A 296 -5.89 -18.78 3.26
N LEU A 297 -5.36 -18.94 4.48
CA LEU A 297 -4.69 -20.18 4.84
C LEU A 297 -5.73 -21.29 4.97
N ASP A 298 -6.63 -21.17 5.94
CA ASP A 298 -7.58 -22.22 6.35
C ASP A 298 -8.99 -21.67 6.60
N GLY A 299 -9.25 -20.43 6.18
CA GLY A 299 -10.50 -19.71 6.43
C GLY A 299 -10.70 -19.23 7.87
N LYS A 300 -9.74 -19.41 8.78
CA LYS A 300 -9.84 -19.01 10.20
C LYS A 300 -8.66 -18.19 10.69
N THR A 301 -7.46 -18.47 10.20
CA THR A 301 -6.24 -17.77 10.58
C THR A 301 -6.21 -16.42 9.89
N GLU A 302 -6.19 -15.34 10.67
CA GLU A 302 -6.17 -13.96 10.17
C GLU A 302 -4.89 -13.21 10.52
N PHE A 303 -4.23 -13.59 11.62
CA PHE A 303 -2.97 -12.97 12.04
C PHE A 303 -1.77 -13.72 11.44
N PHE A 304 -0.88 -12.97 10.76
CA PHE A 304 0.33 -13.50 10.16
C PHE A 304 1.51 -12.55 10.36
N THR A 305 2.67 -13.13 10.69
CA THR A 305 3.95 -12.43 10.54
C THR A 305 4.42 -12.52 9.08
N PRO A 306 5.29 -11.60 8.60
CA PRO A 306 5.85 -11.68 7.25
C PRO A 306 6.51 -13.04 6.95
N LYS A 307 7.28 -13.58 7.91
CA LYS A 307 7.87 -14.91 7.81
C LYS A 307 6.82 -16.00 7.62
N LYS A 308 5.74 -15.97 8.40
CA LYS A 308 4.67 -16.98 8.30
C LYS A 308 3.92 -16.87 6.96
N LEU A 309 3.74 -15.66 6.42
CA LEU A 309 3.19 -15.47 5.09
C LEU A 309 4.07 -16.16 4.04
N VAL A 310 5.39 -15.92 4.04
CA VAL A 310 6.33 -16.57 3.11
C VAL A 310 6.25 -18.09 3.20
N GLU A 311 6.27 -18.64 4.43
CA GLU A 311 6.22 -20.09 4.63
C GLU A 311 4.90 -20.72 4.17
N SER A 312 3.79 -19.98 4.23
CA SER A 312 2.45 -20.53 4.04
C SER A 312 1.80 -20.16 2.70
N PHE A 313 2.33 -19.17 1.99
CA PHE A 313 1.72 -18.66 0.77
C PHE A 313 1.68 -19.71 -0.34
N SER A 314 0.57 -19.75 -1.06
CA SER A 314 0.40 -20.60 -2.23
C SER A 314 -0.65 -20.00 -3.14
N LEU A 315 -0.34 -19.86 -4.43
CA LEU A 315 -1.29 -19.38 -5.44
C LEU A 315 -2.56 -20.23 -5.49
N LYS A 316 -2.49 -21.53 -5.16
CA LYS A 316 -3.66 -22.43 -5.12
C LYS A 316 -4.71 -22.03 -4.09
N ARG A 317 -4.36 -21.21 -3.09
CA ARG A 317 -5.27 -20.72 -2.05
C ARG A 317 -5.78 -19.31 -2.32
N VAL A 318 -5.46 -18.75 -3.50
CA VAL A 318 -6.03 -17.48 -3.94
C VAL A 318 -7.40 -17.75 -4.57
N GLY A 319 -8.43 -17.12 -4.03
CA GLY A 319 -9.80 -17.23 -4.54
C GLY A 319 -10.03 -16.35 -5.77
N ALA A 320 -11.01 -16.72 -6.59
CA ALA A 320 -11.40 -15.95 -7.78
C ALA A 320 -12.41 -14.81 -7.49
N ASN A 321 -12.96 -14.76 -6.27
CA ASN A 321 -13.96 -13.76 -5.89
C ASN A 321 -13.30 -12.43 -5.53
N PRO A 322 -13.91 -11.27 -5.90
CA PRO A 322 -13.45 -9.96 -5.44
C PRO A 322 -13.35 -9.88 -3.91
N ALA A 323 -12.31 -9.21 -3.43
CA ALA A 323 -12.12 -8.96 -2.01
C ALA A 323 -12.60 -7.55 -1.66
N VAL A 324 -13.34 -7.39 -0.57
CA VAL A 324 -13.79 -6.09 -0.07
C VAL A 324 -12.74 -5.54 0.89
N PHE A 325 -12.36 -4.29 0.69
CA PHE A 325 -11.51 -3.56 1.63
C PHE A 325 -12.34 -3.13 2.85
N ASP A 326 -11.98 -3.67 4.00
CA ASP A 326 -12.50 -3.39 5.33
C ASP A 326 -11.46 -2.62 6.18
N PRO A 327 -11.65 -1.30 6.43
CA PRO A 327 -10.76 -0.50 7.26
C PRO A 327 -10.71 -0.92 8.74
N ASP A 328 -11.81 -1.40 9.30
CA ASP A 328 -11.89 -1.80 10.70
C ASP A 328 -11.05 -3.05 10.95
N LYS A 329 -11.07 -3.99 10.00
CA LYS A 329 -10.19 -5.15 10.02
C LYS A 329 -8.71 -4.79 9.92
N LEU A 330 -8.35 -3.81 9.09
CA LEU A 330 -6.98 -3.30 9.04
C LEU A 330 -6.58 -2.67 10.37
N ALA A 331 -7.45 -1.85 10.98
CA ALA A 331 -7.19 -1.23 12.28
C ALA A 331 -7.04 -2.28 13.40
N TRP A 332 -7.86 -3.33 13.38
CA TRP A 332 -7.73 -4.46 14.31
C TRP A 332 -6.39 -5.18 14.15
N LEU A 333 -6.02 -5.56 12.91
CA LEU A 333 -4.70 -6.17 12.65
C LEU A 333 -3.56 -5.26 13.07
N ASN A 334 -3.68 -3.94 12.83
CA ASN A 334 -2.68 -2.98 13.27
C ASN A 334 -2.48 -3.02 14.79
N GLY A 335 -3.58 -3.04 15.54
CA GLY A 335 -3.53 -3.17 17.00
C GLY A 335 -2.90 -4.49 17.46
N GLU A 336 -3.22 -5.61 16.80
CA GLU A 336 -2.61 -6.91 17.11
C GLU A 336 -1.09 -6.91 16.87
N HIS A 337 -0.64 -6.32 15.76
CA HIS A 337 0.79 -6.18 15.47
C HIS A 337 1.47 -5.20 16.43
N PHE A 338 0.83 -4.07 16.73
CA PHE A 338 1.33 -3.06 17.65
C PHE A 338 1.52 -3.61 19.07
N ALA A 339 0.54 -4.39 19.55
CA ALA A 339 0.62 -5.03 20.86
C ALA A 339 1.85 -5.93 21.01
N ARG A 340 2.31 -6.55 19.91
CA ARG A 340 3.44 -7.48 19.85
C ARG A 340 4.80 -6.83 19.62
N LEU A 341 4.85 -5.53 19.29
CA LEU A 341 6.12 -4.79 19.26
C LEU A 341 6.78 -4.86 20.64
N ASP A 342 8.11 -4.93 20.64
CA ASP A 342 8.87 -4.88 21.87
C ASP A 342 8.86 -3.46 22.49
N ARG A 343 9.43 -3.34 23.70
CA ARG A 343 9.44 -2.06 24.42
C ARG A 343 10.22 -1.00 23.66
N ASP A 344 11.37 -1.35 23.08
CA ASP A 344 12.27 -0.42 22.44
C ASP A 344 11.70 0.08 21.11
N GLU A 345 11.07 -0.79 20.34
CA GLU A 345 10.30 -0.46 19.14
C GLU A 345 9.17 0.52 19.47
N LYS A 346 8.41 0.24 20.55
CA LYS A 346 7.35 1.14 21.01
C LYS A 346 7.88 2.50 21.41
N VAL A 347 8.96 2.54 22.20
CA VAL A 347 9.60 3.78 22.64
C VAL A 347 10.06 4.60 21.43
N LEU A 348 10.83 3.99 20.51
CA LEU A 348 11.38 4.70 19.37
C LEU A 348 10.30 5.19 18.39
N GLY A 349 9.29 4.36 18.11
CA GLY A 349 8.22 4.77 17.21
C GLY A 349 7.30 5.83 17.82
N THR A 350 6.98 5.75 19.11
CA THR A 350 6.22 6.81 19.81
C THR A 350 7.02 8.10 19.91
N TYR A 351 8.33 8.02 20.16
CA TYR A 351 9.24 9.17 20.15
C TYR A 351 9.18 9.91 18.81
N ARG A 352 9.37 9.19 17.69
CA ARG A 352 9.32 9.77 16.33
C ARG A 352 7.96 10.39 16.01
N GLU A 353 6.87 9.76 16.45
CA GLU A 353 5.53 10.29 16.24
C GLU A 353 5.26 11.57 17.06
N LEU A 354 5.78 11.65 18.28
CA LEU A 354 5.74 12.86 19.10
C LEU A 354 6.57 14.01 18.46
N GLU A 355 7.76 13.71 17.94
CA GLU A 355 8.56 14.70 17.18
C GLU A 355 7.82 15.19 15.94
N ARG A 356 7.16 14.30 15.19
CA ARG A 356 6.34 14.64 14.02
C ARG A 356 5.19 15.59 14.37
N ARG A 357 4.68 15.52 15.60
CA ARG A 357 3.65 16.42 16.15
C ARG A 357 4.23 17.74 16.69
N GLY A 358 5.53 17.97 16.57
CA GLY A 358 6.21 19.18 17.04
C GLY A 358 6.43 19.21 18.56
N ILE A 359 6.35 18.07 19.25
CA ILE A 359 6.66 17.99 20.68
C ILE A 359 8.18 17.97 20.85
N ALA A 360 8.71 18.92 21.60
CA ALA A 360 10.13 18.95 21.96
C ALA A 360 10.43 17.85 23.00
N LEU A 361 11.38 16.97 22.68
CA LEU A 361 11.77 15.84 23.52
C LEU A 361 13.29 15.87 23.79
N PRO A 362 13.75 15.40 24.96
CA PRO A 362 15.15 15.07 25.17
C PRO A 362 15.61 13.94 24.23
N PRO A 363 16.92 13.81 23.95
CA PRO A 363 17.46 12.72 23.16
C PRO A 363 17.01 11.34 23.66
N VAL A 364 16.85 10.38 22.73
CA VAL A 364 16.34 9.03 23.03
C VAL A 364 16.99 8.39 24.26
N PRO A 365 18.33 8.35 24.44
CA PRO A 365 18.94 7.72 25.61
C PRO A 365 18.51 8.31 26.96
N GLU A 366 18.17 9.60 27.01
CA GLU A 366 17.78 10.30 28.24
C GLU A 366 16.30 10.09 28.57
N ILE A 367 15.44 10.00 27.55
CA ILE A 367 14.00 9.84 27.72
C ILE A 367 13.53 8.39 27.68
N HIS A 368 14.35 7.45 27.18
CA HIS A 368 13.97 6.07 26.89
C HIS A 368 13.25 5.38 28.06
N GLU A 369 13.85 5.39 29.26
CA GLU A 369 13.27 4.74 30.43
C GLU A 369 11.94 5.39 30.86
N ARG A 370 11.90 6.73 30.85
CA ARG A 370 10.71 7.51 31.21
C ARG A 370 9.57 7.28 30.22
N LEU A 371 9.84 7.33 28.92
CA LEU A 371 8.87 7.07 27.87
C LEU A 371 8.41 5.60 27.88
N GLY A 372 9.32 4.67 28.17
CA GLY A 372 9.00 3.26 28.36
C GLY A 372 8.02 3.03 29.51
N ALA A 373 8.21 3.71 30.65
CA ALA A 373 7.28 3.66 31.78
C ALA A 373 5.91 4.28 31.43
N MET A 374 5.90 5.39 30.69
CA MET A 374 4.66 6.01 30.19
C MET A 374 3.89 5.09 29.24
N ILE A 375 4.57 4.43 28.29
CA ILE A 375 3.96 3.45 27.37
C ILE A 375 3.41 2.26 28.16
N GLN A 376 4.14 1.78 29.16
CA GLN A 376 3.68 0.70 30.04
C GLN A 376 2.41 1.09 30.80
N LEU A 377 2.30 2.34 31.25
CA LEU A 377 1.09 2.87 31.90
C LEU A 377 -0.13 2.85 30.96
N LEU A 378 0.05 3.11 29.66
CA LEU A 378 -1.03 3.01 28.67
C LEU A 378 -1.48 1.56 28.45
N GLY A 379 -0.57 0.61 28.66
CA GLY A 379 -0.84 -0.82 28.66
C GLY A 379 -1.28 -1.37 27.30
N LYS A 380 -2.05 -2.47 27.32
CA LYS A 380 -2.45 -3.23 26.13
C LYS A 380 -3.50 -2.54 25.25
N ARG A 381 -3.97 -1.35 25.61
CA ARG A 381 -5.04 -0.65 24.88
C ARG A 381 -4.55 0.06 23.63
N LEU A 382 -3.26 0.37 23.57
CA LEU A 382 -2.63 1.06 22.43
C LEU A 382 -2.69 0.21 21.16
N LYS A 383 -3.14 0.83 20.06
CA LYS A 383 -3.25 0.18 18.76
C LYS A 383 -2.35 0.80 17.70
N SER A 384 -1.73 1.95 17.95
CA SER A 384 -0.89 2.64 16.98
C SER A 384 0.06 3.67 17.63
N PHE A 385 1.09 4.09 16.90
CA PHE A 385 1.96 5.18 17.35
C PHE A 385 1.22 6.52 17.48
N PRO A 386 0.35 6.94 16.53
CA PRO A 386 -0.44 8.16 16.69
C PRO A 386 -1.33 8.16 17.94
N GLU A 387 -1.93 7.01 18.30
CA GLU A 387 -2.72 6.89 19.52
C GLU A 387 -1.83 7.01 20.78
N ALA A 388 -0.66 6.38 20.76
CA ALA A 388 0.32 6.47 21.86
C ALA A 388 0.82 7.90 22.03
N ALA A 389 1.23 8.56 20.95
CA ALA A 389 1.70 9.93 20.99
C ALA A 389 0.59 10.90 21.43
N TRP A 390 -0.63 10.76 20.90
CA TRP A 390 -1.77 11.54 21.37
C TRP A 390 -1.97 11.34 22.88
N SER A 391 -1.92 10.09 23.37
CA SER A 391 -2.10 9.78 24.78
C SER A 391 -0.98 10.32 25.69
N LEU A 392 0.23 10.56 25.17
CA LEU A 392 1.39 10.99 25.94
C LEU A 392 1.81 12.46 25.77
N GLU A 393 1.33 13.16 24.74
CA GLU A 393 1.76 14.53 24.44
C GLU A 393 1.60 15.49 25.63
N HIS A 394 0.59 15.28 26.49
CA HIS A 394 0.36 16.09 27.67
C HIS A 394 1.45 15.93 28.75
N PHE A 395 2.28 14.89 28.71
CA PHE A 395 3.41 14.73 29.64
C PHE A 395 4.57 15.68 29.32
N PHE A 396 4.64 16.18 28.09
CA PHE A 396 5.74 16.99 27.59
C PHE A 396 5.39 18.47 27.44
N ARG A 397 4.17 18.86 27.82
CA ARG A 397 3.71 20.24 27.82
C ARG A 397 3.73 20.81 29.23
N ALA A 398 4.07 22.10 29.37
CA ALA A 398 3.96 22.82 30.63
C ALA A 398 2.51 22.77 31.18
N LEU A 399 1.57 23.14 30.31
CA LEU A 399 0.13 23.04 30.54
C LEU A 399 -0.49 22.20 29.41
N PRO A 400 -1.40 21.26 29.72
CA PRO A 400 -2.09 20.50 28.69
C PRO A 400 -3.06 21.39 27.90
N GLU A 401 -3.45 20.92 26.72
CA GLU A 401 -4.62 21.47 26.03
C GLU A 401 -5.88 20.87 26.67
N TYR A 402 -6.88 21.72 26.92
CA TYR A 402 -8.12 21.33 27.60
C TYR A 402 -9.26 21.25 26.60
N ASP A 403 -10.01 20.13 26.64
CA ASP A 403 -11.28 20.01 25.94
C ASP A 403 -12.35 20.86 26.65
N PRO A 404 -12.89 21.91 26.02
CA PRO A 404 -13.88 22.80 26.66
C PRO A 404 -15.13 22.07 27.14
N ALA A 405 -15.58 21.03 26.42
CA ALA A 405 -16.77 20.28 26.80
C ALA A 405 -16.52 19.48 28.07
N VAL A 406 -15.35 18.84 28.18
CA VAL A 406 -14.96 18.08 29.36
C VAL A 406 -14.72 19.00 30.56
N VAL A 407 -14.10 20.17 30.35
CA VAL A 407 -13.92 21.16 31.41
C VAL A 407 -15.27 21.63 31.94
N ALA A 408 -16.22 21.97 31.07
CA ALA A 408 -17.56 22.38 31.49
C ALA A 408 -18.29 21.28 32.28
N GLU A 409 -18.17 20.01 31.86
CA GLU A 409 -18.80 18.86 32.51
C GLU A 409 -18.17 18.54 33.88
N ARG A 410 -16.85 18.63 34.01
CA ARG A 410 -16.11 18.04 35.15
C ARG A 410 -15.44 19.05 36.06
N LEU A 411 -15.27 20.29 35.62
CA LEU A 411 -14.59 21.36 36.36
C LEU A 411 -15.49 22.58 36.64
N GLY A 412 -16.82 22.42 36.57
CA GLY A 412 -17.78 23.45 36.98
C GLY A 412 -17.93 23.61 38.50
N GLY A 413 -18.57 24.71 38.92
CA GLY A 413 -18.95 24.95 40.32
C GLY A 413 -17.77 25.02 41.29
N ALA A 414 -17.82 24.23 42.37
CA ALA A 414 -16.80 24.20 43.42
C ALA A 414 -15.51 23.43 43.05
N ALA A 415 -15.37 22.95 41.80
CA ALA A 415 -14.22 22.16 41.38
C ALA A 415 -12.88 22.89 41.57
N ALA A 416 -12.84 24.20 41.30
CA ALA A 416 -11.61 24.99 41.45
C ALA A 416 -11.15 25.10 42.91
N GLU A 417 -12.08 25.22 43.86
CA GLU A 417 -11.80 25.21 45.29
C GLU A 417 -11.33 23.82 45.75
N ARG A 418 -12.03 22.77 45.33
CA ARG A 418 -11.66 21.37 45.63
C ARG A 418 -10.27 21.02 45.11
N LEU A 419 -9.92 21.46 43.90
CA LEU A 419 -8.60 21.25 43.31
C LEU A 419 -7.50 22.07 44.01
N ALA A 420 -7.82 23.25 44.54
CA ALA A 420 -6.88 24.00 45.35
C ALA A 420 -6.60 23.31 46.70
N GLY A 421 -7.64 22.76 47.35
CA GLY A 421 -7.48 21.91 48.54
C GLY A 421 -6.61 20.68 48.25
N LEU A 422 -6.86 20.02 47.12
CA LEU A 422 -6.07 18.88 46.68
C LEU A 422 -4.60 19.26 46.38
N ALA A 423 -4.36 20.42 45.76
CA ALA A 423 -3.01 20.92 45.53
C ALA A 423 -2.25 21.14 46.85
N ALA A 424 -2.92 21.68 47.88
CA ALA A 424 -2.34 21.82 49.21
C ALA A 424 -2.03 20.46 49.85
N ALA A 425 -2.95 19.49 49.75
CA ALA A 425 -2.75 18.14 50.26
C ALA A 425 -1.56 17.43 49.58
N PHE A 426 -1.44 17.54 48.25
CA PHE A 426 -0.31 17.02 47.49
C PHE A 426 1.01 17.75 47.80
N GLY A 427 0.96 19.06 48.04
CA GLY A 427 2.11 19.87 48.43
C GLY A 427 2.66 19.48 49.82
N ALA A 428 1.78 19.05 50.74
CA ALA A 428 2.14 18.65 52.09
C ALA A 428 2.78 17.25 52.20
N LEU A 429 2.74 16.44 51.14
CA LEU A 429 3.40 15.14 51.13
C LEU A 429 4.92 15.30 51.35
N PRO A 430 5.60 14.34 51.99
CA PRO A 430 7.05 14.42 52.23
C PRO A 430 7.85 14.31 50.92
N ALA A 431 9.13 14.73 50.98
CA ALA A 431 10.07 14.52 49.89
C ALA A 431 10.24 13.01 49.63
N GLY A 432 10.07 12.57 48.37
CA GLY A 432 10.03 11.16 48.00
C GLY A 432 8.66 10.48 48.15
N GLY A 433 7.68 11.12 48.79
CA GLY A 433 6.32 10.58 48.99
C GLY A 433 5.32 10.93 47.88
N PHE A 434 5.78 11.16 46.65
CA PHE A 434 4.92 11.50 45.50
C PHE A 434 4.64 10.29 44.60
N ALA A 435 4.49 9.11 45.20
CA ALA A 435 4.11 7.89 44.51
C ALA A 435 2.58 7.73 44.48
N ALA A 436 2.10 6.88 43.56
CA ALA A 436 0.66 6.79 43.28
C ALA A 436 -0.21 6.42 44.49
N ALA A 437 0.27 5.56 45.39
CA ALA A 437 -0.48 5.14 46.56
C ALA A 437 -0.69 6.29 47.56
N GLU A 438 0.35 7.12 47.75
CA GLU A 438 0.34 8.30 48.60
C GLU A 438 -0.56 9.40 48.02
N LEU A 439 -0.53 9.58 46.70
CA LEU A 439 -1.42 10.51 46.00
C LEU A 439 -2.89 10.09 46.12
N GLU A 440 -3.18 8.79 46.00
CA GLU A 440 -4.53 8.27 46.20
C GLU A 440 -5.00 8.47 47.64
N ALA A 441 -4.15 8.13 48.62
CA ALA A 441 -4.47 8.31 50.04
C ALA A 441 -4.72 9.79 50.39
N ALA A 442 -3.87 10.70 49.88
CA ALA A 442 -4.04 12.14 50.09
C ALA A 442 -5.34 12.66 49.47
N LEU A 443 -5.69 12.22 48.26
CA LEU A 443 -6.95 12.61 47.61
C LEU A 443 -8.15 12.12 48.42
N ARG A 444 -8.16 10.85 48.83
CA ARG A 444 -9.25 10.28 49.64
C ARG A 444 -9.37 10.95 51.01
N GLY A 445 -8.26 11.30 51.64
CA GLY A 445 -8.24 12.07 52.88
C GLY A 445 -8.84 13.47 52.70
N GLU A 446 -8.50 14.16 51.62
CA GLU A 446 -9.04 15.49 51.30
C GLU A 446 -10.55 15.44 50.99
N ALA A 447 -10.99 14.41 50.26
CA ALA A 447 -12.41 14.16 50.02
C ALA A 447 -13.18 13.96 51.35
N ALA A 448 -12.64 13.15 52.27
CA ALA A 448 -13.24 12.94 53.59
C ALA A 448 -13.27 14.22 54.43
N ARG A 449 -12.21 15.04 54.39
CA ARG A 449 -12.09 16.30 55.15
C ARG A 449 -13.10 17.35 54.68
N THR A 450 -13.35 17.42 53.37
CA THR A 450 -14.23 18.43 52.75
C THR A 450 -15.66 17.95 52.56
N GLY A 451 -15.92 16.66 52.78
CA GLY A 451 -17.21 16.03 52.48
C GLY A 451 -17.48 15.88 50.97
N ALA A 452 -16.45 16.00 50.13
CA ALA A 452 -16.56 15.84 48.69
C ALA A 452 -16.58 14.36 48.28
N ASP A 453 -17.22 14.05 47.15
CA ASP A 453 -17.13 12.72 46.55
C ASP A 453 -15.74 12.46 45.97
N ALA A 454 -15.15 11.31 46.31
CA ALA A 454 -13.79 10.97 45.89
C ALA A 454 -13.70 10.71 44.37
N ALA A 455 -14.75 10.16 43.75
CA ALA A 455 -14.77 9.90 42.32
C ALA A 455 -14.87 11.21 41.53
N GLU A 456 -15.70 12.16 41.98
CA GLU A 456 -15.73 13.53 41.42
C GLU A 456 -14.36 14.19 41.49
N LEU A 457 -13.66 14.08 42.64
CA LEU A 457 -12.35 14.68 42.81
C LEU A 457 -11.27 14.00 41.94
N ILE A 458 -11.35 12.68 41.74
CA ILE A 458 -10.51 11.93 40.80
C ILE A 458 -10.74 12.40 39.36
N HIS A 459 -12.00 12.58 38.94
CA HIS A 459 -12.31 13.08 37.61
C HIS A 459 -11.86 14.53 37.42
N ALA A 460 -12.05 15.39 38.41
CA ALA A 460 -11.55 16.77 38.38
C ALA A 460 -10.02 16.81 38.26
N LEU A 461 -9.30 16.01 39.07
CA LEU A 461 -7.84 15.87 38.98
C LEU A 461 -7.42 15.43 37.59
N ARG A 462 -8.12 14.45 37.01
CA ARG A 462 -7.82 13.93 35.67
C ARG A 462 -7.89 15.02 34.61
N VAL A 463 -8.98 15.79 34.60
CA VAL A 463 -9.16 16.88 33.63
C VAL A 463 -8.15 18.00 33.88
N ALA A 464 -7.94 18.39 35.12
CA ALA A 464 -6.97 19.42 35.50
C ALA A 464 -5.53 19.08 35.09
N VAL A 465 -5.14 17.81 35.21
CA VAL A 465 -3.76 17.39 34.95
C VAL A 465 -3.55 16.95 33.50
N SER A 466 -4.52 16.31 32.85
CA SER A 466 -4.35 15.80 31.48
C SER A 466 -5.03 16.64 30.39
N GLY A 467 -5.97 17.51 30.77
CA GLY A 467 -6.85 18.22 29.85
C GLY A 467 -8.00 17.39 29.29
N ARG A 468 -8.15 16.12 29.72
CA ARG A 468 -9.03 15.12 29.09
C ARG A 468 -9.90 14.39 30.11
N GLY A 469 -11.04 13.89 29.63
CA GLY A 469 -12.00 13.15 30.46
C GLY A 469 -11.62 11.70 30.71
N VAL A 470 -10.74 11.15 29.87
CA VAL A 470 -10.24 9.78 29.94
C VAL A 470 -8.72 9.81 29.93
N SER A 471 -8.11 9.01 30.80
CA SER A 471 -6.67 8.78 30.83
C SER A 471 -6.39 7.39 31.43
N PRO A 472 -5.13 6.96 31.53
CA PRO A 472 -4.75 5.78 32.31
C PRO A 472 -5.05 5.95 33.81
N ASP A 473 -4.41 5.13 34.65
CA ASP A 473 -4.40 5.36 36.08
C ASP A 473 -3.87 6.78 36.39
N ILE A 474 -4.73 7.61 37.00
CA ILE A 474 -4.44 9.03 37.20
C ILE A 474 -3.32 9.25 38.21
N PHE A 475 -3.19 8.38 39.21
CA PHE A 475 -2.19 8.55 40.27
C PHE A 475 -0.80 8.17 39.75
N ARG A 476 -0.70 7.08 38.98
CA ARG A 476 0.53 6.73 38.25
C ARG A 476 0.91 7.78 37.21
N MET A 477 -0.08 8.39 36.56
CA MET A 477 0.15 9.50 35.64
C MET A 477 0.74 10.72 36.37
N CYS A 478 0.19 11.09 37.53
CA CYS A 478 0.71 12.17 38.37
C CYS A 478 2.14 11.88 38.88
N GLU A 479 2.41 10.64 39.31
CA GLU A 479 3.75 10.20 39.72
C GLU A 479 4.77 10.38 38.57
N LEU A 480 4.44 9.95 37.35
CA LEU A 480 5.31 10.09 36.17
C LEU A 480 5.45 11.54 35.64
N LEU A 481 4.45 12.39 35.88
CA LEU A 481 4.53 13.83 35.61
C LEU A 481 5.46 14.54 36.60
N GLY A 482 5.45 14.07 37.85
CA GLY A 482 6.21 14.65 38.95
C GLY A 482 5.48 15.78 39.65
N ARG A 483 5.87 16.01 40.92
CA ARG A 483 5.23 16.94 41.84
C ARG A 483 5.06 18.34 41.27
N GLU A 484 6.13 18.93 40.75
CA GLU A 484 6.12 20.33 40.28
C GLU A 484 5.10 20.54 39.15
N ALA A 485 5.08 19.64 38.17
CA ALA A 485 4.15 19.73 37.05
C ALA A 485 2.70 19.57 37.50
N VAL A 486 2.42 18.61 38.40
CA VAL A 486 1.05 18.38 38.91
C VAL A 486 0.57 19.58 39.71
N LEU A 487 1.36 20.07 40.67
CA LEU A 487 0.98 21.22 41.49
C LEU A 487 0.76 22.46 40.64
N ARG A 488 1.68 22.74 39.69
CA ARG A 488 1.55 23.86 38.78
C ARG A 488 0.25 23.82 37.98
N ARG A 489 -0.11 22.65 37.43
CA ARG A 489 -1.36 22.47 36.68
C ARG A 489 -2.57 22.75 37.59
N LEU A 490 -2.56 22.24 38.81
CA LEU A 490 -3.64 22.46 39.78
C LEU A 490 -3.79 23.93 40.22
N THR A 491 -2.69 24.68 40.31
CA THR A 491 -2.71 26.06 40.83
C THR A 491 -2.86 27.14 39.76
N GLU A 492 -2.29 26.95 38.56
CA GLU A 492 -2.41 27.94 37.48
C GLU A 492 -3.80 27.95 36.82
N ARG A 493 -4.60 26.89 37.05
CA ARG A 493 -6.00 26.76 36.61
C ARG A 493 -6.22 27.13 35.14
N ALA A 494 -5.30 26.70 34.28
CA ALA A 494 -5.33 27.03 32.86
C ALA A 494 -6.61 26.59 32.13
N TRP A 495 -7.38 25.64 32.70
CA TRP A 495 -8.70 25.25 32.23
C TRP A 495 -9.78 26.34 32.36
N GLU A 496 -9.65 27.29 33.28
CA GLU A 496 -10.63 28.39 33.45
C GLU A 496 -10.68 29.25 32.16
N ARG A 497 -9.51 29.48 31.55
CA ARG A 497 -9.41 30.14 30.24
C ARG A 497 -10.07 29.33 29.10
N ALA A 498 -9.94 28.01 29.14
CA ALA A 498 -10.53 27.13 28.13
C ALA A 498 -12.07 27.02 28.26
N ALA A 499 -12.61 27.26 29.45
CA ALA A 499 -14.06 27.32 29.70
C ALA A 499 -14.71 28.65 29.29
N GLY A 500 -13.94 29.62 28.80
CA GLY A 500 -14.44 30.98 28.53
C GLY A 500 -14.76 31.76 29.81
N VAL A 501 -14.23 31.33 30.96
CA VAL A 501 -14.37 32.03 32.24
C VAL A 501 -13.20 33.01 32.35
N GLU A 502 -13.25 34.11 31.61
CA GLU A 502 -12.37 35.24 31.89
C GLU A 502 -12.90 36.02 33.10
N GLY A 503 -12.13 35.98 34.19
CA GLY A 503 -12.05 37.05 35.20
C GLY A 503 -13.28 37.28 36.08
N ALA A 504 -13.20 36.78 37.31
CA ALA A 504 -13.59 37.56 38.49
C ALA A 504 -12.36 37.73 39.38
#